data_AF-A0A3R5YXH1-F1
#
_entry.id   AF-A0A3R5YXH1-F1
#
_cell.length_a   1.000
_cell.length_b   1.000
_cell.length_c   1.000
_cell.angle_alpha   90.00
_cell.angle_beta   90.00
_cell.angle_gamma   90.00
#
_symmetry.space_group_name_H-M   'P 1'
#
loop_
_entity.id
_entity.type
_entity.pdbx_description
1 polymer ?
#
loop_
_entity_poly.entity_id
_entity_poly.type
_entity_poly.pdbx_seq_one_letter_code
_entity_poly.pdbx_strand_id
1 'polypeptide(L)'
;MRKLTAAVLTALCIGFFTGRYFSPEPAVSEAPAEPVREFHFADADAEPAPKAKSAEVLPDDLYIRLKNEAEKPVQKKTAQPAAKAAPRMTPEPPFTEDRASRAHREASAGIKALNGGNCVKASEYLAEAFAYKKDKNILSHYLVSLLLCGEAEKAAELAAENPLFTNGGTLADVLETAVKNGRSSEALTFFESLGISGNGRLMNAAGLAYETAGKKEQALLHYKEAYRLDSDNPFITFSRARTADMEGNYAEAVILYEKTAASAPTADLKRHAVTRSAEIREHLTGEALQNP
;
A
#
# COMPACT_ATOMS: atom_id res chain seq x y z
N MET A 1 -4.89 83.65 -7.84
CA MET A 1 -6.26 83.65 -8.44
C MET A 1 -6.27 82.48 -9.43
N ARG A 2 -7.14 81.48 -9.40
CA ARG A 2 -8.57 81.41 -9.01
C ARG A 2 -8.85 80.67 -7.68
N LYS A 3 -10.12 80.63 -7.26
CA LYS A 3 -10.67 80.09 -5.99
C LYS A 3 -11.81 79.08 -6.30
N LEU A 4 -12.47 78.58 -5.23
CA LEU A 4 -13.69 77.72 -5.15
C LEU A 4 -13.41 76.21 -5.34
N THR A 5 -13.97 75.24 -4.59
CA THR A 5 -14.90 75.17 -3.41
C THR A 5 -14.80 73.74 -2.80
N ALA A 6 -15.27 73.32 -1.61
CA ALA A 6 -15.94 73.89 -0.42
C ALA A 6 -15.56 72.99 0.80
N ALA A 7 -15.31 73.47 2.03
CA ALA A 7 -16.26 73.79 3.13
C ALA A 7 -17.20 72.62 3.57
N VAL A 8 -16.89 71.87 4.65
CA VAL A 8 -17.31 72.05 6.07
C VAL A 8 -18.57 71.25 6.45
N LEU A 9 -18.47 70.29 7.39
CA LEU A 9 -19.16 70.37 8.70
C LEU A 9 -18.66 69.33 9.72
N THR A 10 -18.63 69.75 10.98
CA THR A 10 -18.27 68.98 12.19
C THR A 10 -19.48 68.35 12.87
N ALA A 11 -19.33 67.18 13.50
CA ALA A 11 -20.17 66.78 14.63
C ALA A 11 -19.41 65.84 15.58
N LEU A 12 -19.18 66.30 16.81
CA LEU A 12 -18.66 65.50 17.93
C LEU A 12 -19.86 65.05 18.79
N CYS A 13 -20.11 63.75 18.91
CA CYS A 13 -21.11 63.22 19.83
C CYS A 13 -20.50 62.16 20.75
N ILE A 14 -20.12 62.60 21.95
CA ILE A 14 -19.89 61.73 23.10
C ILE A 14 -21.26 61.30 23.62
N GLY A 15 -21.49 59.99 23.75
CA GLY A 15 -22.78 59.46 24.22
C GLY A 15 -22.62 58.09 24.85
N PHE A 16 -22.77 58.02 26.17
CA PHE A 16 -22.90 56.77 26.92
C PHE A 16 -24.03 55.92 26.33
N PHE A 17 -23.81 54.60 26.16
CA PHE A 17 -24.90 53.65 26.18
C PHE A 17 -24.62 52.53 27.17
N THR A 18 -25.62 52.25 28.01
CA THR A 18 -25.55 51.35 29.16
C THR A 18 -25.40 49.89 28.73
N GLY A 19 -24.72 49.10 29.55
CA GLY A 19 -24.39 47.72 29.24
C GLY A 19 -25.61 46.82 29.04
N ARG A 20 -25.42 45.81 28.19
CA ARG A 20 -26.07 44.50 28.33
C ARG A 20 -24.98 43.46 28.56
N TYR A 21 -25.20 42.63 29.57
CA TYR A 21 -24.36 41.48 29.87
C TYR A 21 -24.34 40.55 28.66
N PHE A 22 -23.16 40.37 28.07
CA PHE A 22 -22.90 39.21 27.22
C PHE A 22 -22.33 38.13 28.15
N SER A 23 -23.18 37.22 28.59
CA SER A 23 -22.73 36.04 29.34
C SER A 23 -21.81 35.22 28.42
N PRO A 24 -20.62 34.80 28.86
CA PRO A 24 -19.90 33.77 28.13
C PRO A 24 -20.75 32.49 28.16
N GLU A 25 -20.92 31.85 27.00
CA GLU A 25 -21.42 30.48 26.97
C GLU A 25 -20.50 29.59 27.82
N PRO A 26 -21.04 28.65 28.62
CA PRO A 26 -20.18 27.69 29.29
C PRO A 26 -19.45 26.89 28.22
N ALA A 27 -18.13 26.82 28.33
CA ALA A 27 -17.33 26.01 27.43
C ALA A 27 -17.89 24.58 27.43
N VAL A 28 -18.35 24.12 26.26
CA VAL A 28 -18.68 22.72 26.07
C VAL A 28 -17.40 21.95 26.31
N SER A 29 -17.40 21.16 27.38
CA SER A 29 -16.31 20.24 27.69
C SER A 29 -16.16 19.30 26.50
N GLU A 30 -15.13 19.52 25.67
CA GLU A 30 -14.70 18.50 24.72
C GLU A 30 -14.49 17.20 25.51
N ALA A 31 -15.31 16.19 25.20
CA ALA A 31 -15.11 14.87 25.78
C ALA A 31 -13.69 14.42 25.40
N PRO A 32 -12.92 13.83 26.34
CA PRO A 32 -11.56 13.43 26.05
C PRO A 32 -11.59 12.45 24.88
N ALA A 33 -11.01 12.85 23.75
CA ALA A 33 -10.91 12.00 22.58
C ALA A 33 -10.27 10.67 23.00
N GLU A 34 -11.00 9.56 22.84
CA GLU A 34 -10.49 8.26 23.24
C GLU A 34 -9.14 8.00 22.53
N PRO A 35 -8.16 7.39 23.22
CA PRO A 35 -6.85 7.18 22.65
C PRO A 35 -6.97 6.33 21.37
N VAL A 36 -6.62 6.96 20.24
CA VAL A 36 -6.59 6.31 18.94
C VAL A 36 -5.71 5.06 19.06
N ARG A 37 -6.31 3.88 18.97
CA ARG A 37 -5.56 2.63 18.82
C ARG A 37 -4.89 2.66 17.45
N GLU A 38 -3.61 3.00 17.43
CA GLU A 38 -2.78 2.83 16.25
C GLU A 38 -2.84 1.38 15.79
N PHE A 39 -3.40 1.16 14.60
CA PHE A 39 -3.33 -0.12 13.93
C PHE A 39 -1.94 -0.24 13.28
N HIS A 40 -1.00 -0.80 14.03
CA HIS A 40 0.05 -1.57 13.39
C HIS A 40 -0.61 -2.74 12.64
N PHE A 41 -0.29 -2.89 11.37
CA PHE A 41 -0.52 -4.15 10.65
C PHE A 41 0.44 -5.18 11.25
N ALA A 42 0.08 -5.74 12.39
CA ALA A 42 0.77 -6.89 12.98
C ALA A 42 0.81 -8.02 11.94
N ASP A 43 1.90 -8.77 11.96
CA ASP A 43 2.24 -9.72 10.90
C ASP A 43 1.10 -10.68 10.58
N ALA A 44 1.07 -11.11 9.32
CA ALA A 44 0.22 -12.21 8.92
C ALA A 44 0.65 -13.46 9.70
N ASP A 45 -0.11 -13.80 10.73
CA ASP A 45 -0.16 -15.15 11.30
C ASP A 45 -0.59 -16.09 10.16
N ALA A 46 0.43 -16.60 9.47
CA ALA A 46 0.25 -17.57 8.41
C ALA A 46 -0.26 -18.87 9.03
N GLU A 47 -1.58 -19.05 9.01
CA GLU A 47 -2.17 -20.38 9.23
C GLU A 47 -1.40 -21.39 8.37
N PRO A 48 -0.87 -22.47 8.96
CA PRO A 48 -0.08 -23.43 8.21
C PRO A 48 -0.96 -24.03 7.11
N ALA A 49 -0.46 -23.95 5.87
CA ALA A 49 -1.19 -24.35 4.68
C ALA A 49 -1.88 -25.72 4.86
N PRO A 50 -3.13 -25.89 4.38
CA PRO A 50 -3.85 -27.15 4.53
C PRO A 50 -3.02 -28.27 3.92
N LYS A 51 -2.62 -29.24 4.77
CA LYS A 51 -1.77 -30.37 4.38
C LYS A 51 -2.36 -31.02 3.13
N ALA A 52 -1.54 -31.09 2.07
CA ALA A 52 -1.95 -31.65 0.79
C ALA A 52 -2.56 -33.04 1.01
N LYS A 53 -3.83 -33.19 0.62
CA LYS A 53 -4.50 -34.49 0.65
C LYS A 53 -3.84 -35.39 -0.38
N SER A 54 -3.37 -36.55 0.09
CA SER A 54 -3.05 -37.75 -0.69
C SER A 54 -2.33 -37.50 -2.02
N ALA A 55 -1.00 -37.68 -2.01
CA ALA A 55 -0.28 -38.01 -3.24
C ALA A 55 -0.98 -39.18 -3.93
N GLU A 56 -1.31 -38.99 -5.20
CA GLU A 56 -1.89 -40.02 -6.06
C GLU A 56 -0.87 -41.16 -6.15
N VAL A 57 -1.24 -42.33 -5.63
CA VAL A 57 -0.35 -43.49 -5.58
C VAL A 57 -0.06 -43.91 -7.02
N LEU A 58 1.19 -43.78 -7.46
CA LEU A 58 1.62 -44.31 -8.74
C LEU A 58 1.22 -45.79 -8.81
N PRO A 59 0.60 -46.26 -9.90
CA PRO A 59 0.26 -47.67 -10.03
C PRO A 59 1.53 -48.53 -9.92
N ASP A 60 1.42 -49.67 -9.24
CA ASP A 60 2.57 -50.50 -8.83
C ASP A 60 3.47 -50.90 -10.01
N ASP A 61 2.92 -51.01 -11.21
CA ASP A 61 3.65 -51.36 -12.42
C ASP A 61 4.66 -50.29 -12.86
N LEU A 62 4.41 -49.01 -12.57
CA LEU A 62 5.31 -47.92 -12.92
C LEU A 62 6.49 -47.82 -11.94
N TYR A 63 6.25 -48.08 -10.65
CA TYR A 63 7.30 -48.16 -9.63
C TYR A 63 8.25 -49.35 -9.87
N ILE A 64 7.69 -50.52 -10.21
CA ILE A 64 8.48 -51.72 -10.56
C ILE A 64 9.31 -51.49 -11.83
N ARG A 65 8.78 -50.82 -12.86
CA ARG A 65 9.55 -50.48 -14.07
C ARG A 65 10.74 -49.58 -13.77
N LEU A 66 10.53 -48.47 -13.06
CA LEU A 66 11.61 -47.52 -12.72
C LEU A 66 12.72 -48.18 -11.89
N LYS A 67 12.36 -49.05 -10.94
CA LYS A 67 13.35 -49.82 -10.16
C LYS A 67 14.16 -50.79 -11.04
N ASN A 68 13.48 -51.58 -11.87
CA ASN A 68 14.14 -52.55 -12.77
C ASN A 68 15.00 -51.87 -13.86
N GLU A 69 14.71 -50.62 -14.19
CA GLU A 69 15.49 -49.82 -15.13
C GLU A 69 16.78 -49.28 -14.49
N ALA A 70 16.71 -48.87 -13.21
CA ALA A 70 17.86 -48.42 -12.42
C ALA A 70 18.81 -49.57 -12.00
N GLU A 71 18.31 -50.80 -11.87
CA GLU A 71 19.09 -51.98 -11.45
C GLU A 71 19.78 -52.75 -12.61
N LYS A 72 19.71 -52.25 -13.85
CA LYS A 72 20.42 -52.87 -15.00
C LYS A 72 21.94 -52.82 -14.80
N PRO A 73 22.67 -53.96 -14.75
CA PRO A 73 24.10 -53.96 -14.49
C PRO A 73 24.89 -53.40 -15.66
N VAL A 74 25.65 -52.33 -15.41
CA VAL A 74 26.62 -51.76 -16.35
C VAL A 74 27.72 -52.80 -16.63
N GLN A 75 27.70 -53.40 -17.82
CA GLN A 75 28.75 -54.33 -18.25
C GLN A 75 30.11 -53.61 -18.35
N LYS A 76 30.99 -53.83 -17.37
CA LYS A 76 32.42 -53.51 -17.50
C LYS A 76 33.05 -54.36 -18.61
N LYS A 77 33.17 -53.80 -19.82
CA LYS A 77 34.07 -54.33 -20.85
C LYS A 77 35.51 -53.90 -20.56
N THR A 78 36.26 -54.77 -19.90
CA THR A 78 37.73 -54.68 -19.82
C THR A 78 38.37 -55.27 -21.07
N ALA A 79 38.72 -54.40 -22.03
CA ALA A 79 39.81 -54.60 -22.97
C ALA A 79 40.10 -53.26 -23.64
N GLN A 80 41.30 -52.71 -23.44
CA GLN A 80 41.71 -51.41 -23.99
C GLN A 80 42.25 -51.60 -25.41
N PRO A 81 41.58 -51.09 -26.47
CA PRO A 81 42.21 -50.96 -27.79
C PRO A 81 43.20 -49.79 -27.74
N ALA A 82 44.26 -49.85 -28.55
CA ALA A 82 45.24 -48.78 -28.65
C ALA A 82 44.58 -47.42 -28.91
N ALA A 83 45.07 -46.38 -28.24
CA ALA A 83 44.46 -45.05 -28.24
C ALA A 83 44.43 -44.44 -29.65
N LYS A 84 43.27 -44.52 -30.32
CA LYS A 84 42.93 -43.53 -31.35
C LYS A 84 42.72 -42.20 -30.62
N ALA A 85 43.43 -41.17 -31.06
CA ALA A 85 43.29 -39.83 -30.49
C ALA A 85 41.82 -39.45 -30.45
N ALA A 86 41.31 -39.10 -29.26
CA ALA A 86 39.98 -38.54 -29.16
C ALA A 86 39.90 -37.31 -30.09
N PRO A 87 38.80 -37.12 -30.85
CA PRO A 87 38.59 -35.86 -31.53
C PRO A 87 38.70 -34.77 -30.46
N ARG A 88 39.51 -33.74 -30.72
CA ARG A 88 39.63 -32.61 -29.79
C ARG A 88 38.21 -32.12 -29.50
N MET A 89 37.73 -32.32 -28.27
CA MET A 89 36.58 -31.56 -27.81
C MET A 89 36.99 -30.10 -27.92
N THR A 90 36.38 -29.39 -28.86
CA THR A 90 36.38 -27.93 -28.82
C THR A 90 35.89 -27.56 -27.42
N PRO A 91 36.58 -26.67 -26.68
CA PRO A 91 36.05 -26.21 -25.42
C PRO A 91 34.63 -25.71 -25.68
N GLU A 92 33.65 -26.17 -24.89
CA GLU A 92 32.30 -25.61 -24.97
C GLU A 92 32.43 -24.09 -24.81
N PRO A 93 31.73 -23.30 -25.64
CA PRO A 93 31.73 -21.86 -25.46
C PRO A 93 31.30 -21.54 -24.03
N PRO A 94 31.95 -20.58 -23.34
CA PRO A 94 31.62 -20.27 -21.96
C PRO A 94 30.12 -19.99 -21.84
N PHE A 95 29.46 -20.63 -20.87
CA PHE A 95 28.01 -20.55 -20.69
C PHE A 95 27.55 -19.08 -20.65
N THR A 96 26.98 -18.60 -21.75
CA THR A 96 26.38 -17.27 -21.82
C THR A 96 24.97 -17.36 -21.28
N GLU A 97 24.81 -17.00 -20.02
CA GLU A 97 23.51 -16.88 -19.38
C GLU A 97 22.57 -15.97 -20.20
N ASP A 98 21.34 -16.43 -20.42
CA ASP A 98 20.32 -15.66 -21.10
C ASP A 98 19.87 -14.46 -20.23
N ARG A 99 19.49 -13.34 -20.89
CA ARG A 99 19.08 -12.11 -20.19
C ARG A 99 17.87 -12.31 -19.27
N ALA A 100 16.93 -13.18 -19.62
CA ALA A 100 15.75 -13.46 -18.80
C ALA A 100 16.12 -14.24 -17.52
N SER A 101 16.98 -15.26 -17.64
CA SER A 101 17.55 -16.00 -16.51
C SER A 101 18.31 -15.08 -15.56
N ARG A 102 19.16 -14.19 -16.10
CA ARG A 102 19.86 -13.18 -15.29
C ARG A 102 18.90 -12.22 -14.61
N ALA A 103 17.94 -11.65 -15.34
CA ALA A 103 16.92 -10.77 -14.76
C ALA A 103 16.14 -11.44 -13.61
N HIS A 104 15.80 -12.74 -13.75
CA HIS A 104 15.12 -13.49 -12.71
C HIS A 104 16.01 -13.73 -11.49
N ARG A 105 17.30 -14.06 -11.67
CA ARG A 105 18.25 -14.19 -10.56
C ARG A 105 18.42 -12.88 -9.81
N GLU A 106 18.71 -11.79 -10.51
CA GLU A 106 18.94 -10.50 -9.86
C GLU A 106 17.67 -9.99 -9.17
N ALA A 107 16.48 -10.12 -9.80
CA ALA A 107 15.22 -9.78 -9.14
C ALA A 107 15.00 -10.59 -7.85
N SER A 108 15.32 -11.89 -7.86
CA SER A 108 15.20 -12.77 -6.69
C SER A 108 16.19 -12.41 -5.59
N ALA A 109 17.43 -12.05 -5.96
CA ALA A 109 18.45 -11.56 -5.02
C ALA A 109 18.04 -10.22 -4.39
N GLY A 110 17.49 -9.30 -5.20
CA GLY A 110 16.99 -8.00 -4.77
C GLY A 110 15.80 -8.08 -3.83
N ILE A 111 14.78 -8.90 -4.15
CA ILE A 111 13.63 -9.15 -3.26
C ILE A 111 14.09 -9.79 -1.94
N LYS A 112 15.05 -10.73 -1.99
CA LYS A 112 15.64 -11.32 -0.77
C LYS A 112 16.38 -10.29 0.07
N ALA A 113 17.12 -9.37 -0.55
CA ALA A 113 17.81 -8.28 0.14
C ALA A 113 16.81 -7.29 0.76
N LEU A 114 15.71 -6.98 0.05
CA LEU A 114 14.63 -6.10 0.51
C LEU A 114 13.94 -6.66 1.74
N ASN A 115 13.55 -7.94 1.71
CA ASN A 115 12.97 -8.66 2.84
C ASN A 115 13.95 -8.81 4.02
N GLY A 116 15.26 -8.73 3.75
CA GLY A 116 16.32 -8.67 4.77
C GLY A 116 16.62 -7.25 5.29
N GLY A 117 15.80 -6.25 4.94
CA GLY A 117 15.98 -4.84 5.35
C GLY A 117 17.15 -4.11 4.67
N ASN A 118 17.84 -4.73 3.70
CA ASN A 118 18.98 -4.13 3.02
C ASN A 118 18.53 -3.44 1.72
N CYS A 119 17.96 -2.24 1.85
CA CYS A 119 17.43 -1.47 0.72
C CYS A 119 18.51 -1.16 -0.33
N VAL A 120 19.78 -0.96 0.07
CA VAL A 120 20.89 -0.61 -0.84
C VAL A 120 21.19 -1.78 -1.79
N LYS A 121 21.42 -2.98 -1.25
CA LYS A 121 21.61 -4.17 -2.09
C LYS A 121 20.36 -4.52 -2.88
N ALA A 122 19.17 -4.30 -2.31
CA ALA A 122 17.92 -4.49 -3.02
C ALA A 122 17.85 -3.59 -4.26
N SER A 123 18.15 -2.29 -4.12
CA SER A 123 18.07 -1.31 -5.20
C SER A 123 19.14 -1.56 -6.27
N GLU A 124 20.36 -1.99 -5.89
CA GLU A 124 21.39 -2.46 -6.83
C GLU A 124 20.90 -3.64 -7.69
N TYR A 125 20.48 -4.75 -7.05
CA TYR A 125 20.02 -5.95 -7.74
C TYR A 125 18.77 -5.70 -8.59
N LEU A 126 17.83 -4.87 -8.11
CA LEU A 126 16.58 -4.57 -8.82
C LEU A 126 16.80 -3.60 -9.99
N ALA A 127 17.74 -2.66 -9.88
CA ALA A 127 18.19 -1.85 -11.01
C ALA A 127 18.79 -2.72 -12.11
N GLU A 128 19.69 -3.65 -11.76
CA GLU A 128 20.30 -4.58 -12.70
C GLU A 128 19.24 -5.49 -13.36
N ALA A 129 18.33 -6.06 -12.56
CA ALA A 129 17.22 -6.86 -13.07
C ALA A 129 16.34 -6.10 -14.08
N PHE A 130 16.01 -4.83 -13.78
CA PHE A 130 15.20 -3.98 -14.63
C PHE A 130 15.93 -3.51 -15.91
N ALA A 131 17.27 -3.46 -15.88
CA ALA A 131 18.09 -3.22 -17.06
C ALA A 131 18.08 -4.44 -18.02
N TYR A 132 18.04 -5.67 -17.49
CA TYR A 132 17.91 -6.88 -18.31
C TYR A 132 16.48 -7.13 -18.82
N LYS A 133 15.46 -6.88 -17.98
CA LYS A 133 14.06 -7.08 -18.33
C LYS A 133 13.18 -5.95 -17.77
N LYS A 134 12.59 -5.16 -18.67
CA LYS A 134 11.53 -4.21 -18.33
C LYS A 134 10.26 -4.98 -17.96
N ASP A 135 9.90 -4.93 -16.68
CA ASP A 135 8.80 -5.70 -16.10
C ASP A 135 8.17 -4.90 -14.95
N LYS A 136 6.83 -4.86 -14.88
CA LYS A 136 6.10 -4.13 -13.83
C LYS A 136 6.52 -4.59 -12.43
N ASN A 137 6.62 -5.90 -12.19
CA ASN A 137 6.85 -6.43 -10.86
C ASN A 137 8.27 -6.12 -10.38
N ILE A 138 9.26 -6.17 -11.29
CA ILE A 138 10.64 -5.76 -10.98
C ILE A 138 10.66 -4.26 -10.65
N LEU A 139 9.99 -3.43 -11.46
CA LEU A 139 9.91 -1.99 -11.21
C LEU A 139 9.23 -1.66 -9.87
N SER A 140 8.12 -2.32 -9.53
CA SER A 140 7.43 -2.11 -8.23
C SER A 140 8.36 -2.36 -7.04
N HIS A 141 9.09 -3.47 -7.03
CA HIS A 141 10.06 -3.75 -5.97
C HIS A 141 11.23 -2.76 -5.99
N TYR A 142 11.69 -2.34 -7.19
CA TYR A 142 12.76 -1.37 -7.31
C TYR A 142 12.37 -0.01 -6.72
N LEU A 143 11.17 0.49 -7.06
CA LEU A 143 10.60 1.71 -6.49
C LEU A 143 10.48 1.61 -4.97
N VAL A 144 9.93 0.51 -4.44
CA VAL A 144 9.89 0.28 -2.97
C VAL A 144 11.29 0.33 -2.36
N SER A 145 12.29 -0.33 -2.97
CA SER A 145 13.67 -0.32 -2.43
C SER A 145 14.28 1.09 -2.37
N LEU A 146 14.00 1.96 -3.35
CA LEU A 146 14.42 3.36 -3.35
C LEU A 146 13.72 4.15 -2.24
N LEU A 147 12.40 3.96 -2.04
CA LEU A 147 11.67 4.60 -0.93
C LEU A 147 12.21 4.14 0.44
N LEU A 148 12.52 2.84 0.59
CA LEU A 148 13.15 2.32 1.82
C LEU A 148 14.60 2.78 2.01
N CYS A 149 15.25 3.34 0.98
CA CYS A 149 16.56 3.98 1.07
C CYS A 149 16.49 5.51 1.24
N GLY A 150 15.31 6.14 1.18
CA GLY A 150 15.17 7.60 1.24
C GLY A 150 15.26 8.30 -0.13
N GLU A 151 15.39 7.54 -1.22
CA GLU A 151 15.58 8.06 -2.58
C GLU A 151 14.24 8.35 -3.27
N ALA A 152 13.35 9.10 -2.60
CA ALA A 152 11.97 9.33 -3.04
C ALA A 152 11.86 10.07 -4.39
N GLU A 153 12.69 11.09 -4.61
CA GLU A 153 12.74 11.87 -5.85
C GLU A 153 13.16 10.99 -7.04
N LYS A 154 14.22 10.19 -6.87
CA LYS A 154 14.71 9.22 -7.86
C LYS A 154 13.70 8.10 -8.14
N ALA A 155 12.94 7.67 -7.13
CA ALA A 155 11.82 6.76 -7.34
C ALA A 155 10.74 7.42 -8.22
N ALA A 156 10.40 8.69 -7.96
CA ALA A 156 9.38 9.40 -8.73
C ALA A 156 9.83 9.63 -10.18
N GLU A 157 11.07 10.05 -10.41
CA GLU A 157 11.70 10.17 -11.73
C GLU A 157 11.63 8.84 -12.49
N LEU A 158 12.13 7.75 -11.90
CA LEU A 158 12.09 6.42 -12.49
C LEU A 158 10.65 5.96 -12.80
N ALA A 159 9.69 6.28 -11.95
CA ALA A 159 8.29 5.94 -12.17
C ALA A 159 7.65 6.75 -13.31
N ALA A 160 8.02 8.02 -13.45
CA ALA A 160 7.56 8.92 -14.52
C ALA A 160 8.19 8.57 -15.88
N GLU A 161 9.44 8.11 -15.92
CA GLU A 161 10.10 7.58 -17.12
C GLU A 161 9.48 6.28 -17.66
N ASN A 162 8.78 5.51 -16.80
CA ASN A 162 8.32 4.16 -17.10
C ASN A 162 6.78 4.00 -17.02
N PRO A 163 5.97 4.90 -17.66
CA PRO A 163 4.52 5.01 -17.46
C PRO A 163 3.73 3.74 -17.86
N LEU A 164 4.28 2.92 -18.77
CA LEU A 164 3.71 1.63 -19.16
C LEU A 164 3.65 0.61 -18.01
N PHE A 165 4.43 0.83 -16.94
CA PHE A 165 4.58 -0.09 -15.82
C PHE A 165 4.02 0.49 -14.49
N THR A 166 3.76 1.80 -14.44
CA THR A 166 3.42 2.59 -13.23
C THR A 166 1.97 3.12 -13.24
N ASN A 167 1.01 2.26 -13.54
CA ASN A 167 -0.41 2.62 -13.39
C ASN A 167 -0.78 2.87 -11.91
N GLY A 168 -1.88 3.59 -11.66
CA GLY A 168 -2.28 4.01 -10.31
C GLY A 168 -2.43 2.87 -9.30
N GLY A 169 -2.85 1.68 -9.75
CA GLY A 169 -2.87 0.49 -8.89
C GLY A 169 -1.47 0.03 -8.47
N THR A 170 -0.51 -0.02 -9.41
CA THR A 170 0.89 -0.30 -9.11
C THR A 170 1.48 0.71 -8.12
N LEU A 171 1.18 1.99 -8.31
CA LEU A 171 1.68 3.05 -7.44
C LEU A 171 1.05 2.99 -6.05
N ALA A 172 -0.23 2.62 -5.94
CA ALA A 172 -0.87 2.36 -4.66
C ALA A 172 -0.15 1.23 -3.90
N ASP A 173 0.16 0.12 -4.56
CA ASP A 173 0.89 -1.01 -3.95
C ASP A 173 2.29 -0.56 -3.43
N VAL A 174 2.99 0.33 -4.16
CA VAL A 174 4.27 0.92 -3.77
C VAL A 174 4.12 1.84 -2.55
N LEU A 175 3.14 2.76 -2.55
CA LEU A 175 2.85 3.65 -1.42
C LEU A 175 2.50 2.86 -0.16
N GLU A 176 1.55 1.92 -0.26
CA GLU A 176 1.10 1.09 0.86
C GLU A 176 2.28 0.32 1.48
N THR A 177 3.19 -0.19 0.65
CA THR A 177 4.37 -0.93 1.11
C THR A 177 5.37 0.00 1.84
N ALA A 178 5.63 1.19 1.31
CA ALA A 178 6.51 2.17 1.96
C ALA A 178 5.95 2.64 3.31
N VAL A 179 4.65 2.92 3.39
CA VAL A 179 3.97 3.31 4.65
C VAL A 179 4.02 2.19 5.69
N LYS A 180 3.76 0.93 5.31
CA LYS A 180 3.88 -0.24 6.21
C LYS A 180 5.29 -0.42 6.78
N ASN A 181 6.31 0.03 6.07
CA ASN A 181 7.71 0.02 6.51
C ASN A 181 8.13 1.33 7.22
N GLY A 182 7.18 2.17 7.64
CA GLY A 182 7.43 3.42 8.38
C GLY A 182 7.98 4.58 7.54
N ARG A 183 7.97 4.47 6.20
CA ARG A 183 8.53 5.49 5.29
C ARG A 183 7.44 6.38 4.69
N SER A 184 6.52 6.84 5.55
CA SER A 184 5.37 7.66 5.18
C SER A 184 5.77 9.01 4.57
N SER A 185 6.81 9.66 5.10
CA SER A 185 7.37 10.89 4.53
C SER A 185 7.84 10.68 3.08
N GLU A 186 8.54 9.58 2.81
CA GLU A 186 9.09 9.29 1.49
C GLU A 186 8.00 8.85 0.51
N ALA A 187 6.99 8.12 0.99
CA ALA A 187 5.79 7.79 0.23
C ALA A 187 5.01 9.05 -0.19
N LEU A 188 4.92 10.06 0.69
CA LEU A 188 4.32 11.36 0.39
C LEU A 188 5.16 12.14 -0.63
N THR A 189 6.47 12.30 -0.42
CA THR A 189 7.35 12.98 -1.39
C THR A 189 7.26 12.33 -2.78
N PHE A 190 7.27 11.00 -2.84
CA PHE A 190 7.11 10.24 -4.09
C PHE A 190 5.75 10.49 -4.78
N PHE A 191 4.67 10.45 -4.00
CA PHE A 191 3.32 10.71 -4.50
C PHE A 191 3.13 12.15 -5.00
N GLU A 192 3.54 13.13 -4.20
CA GLU A 192 3.46 14.55 -4.54
C GLU A 192 4.30 14.88 -5.79
N SER A 193 5.51 14.30 -5.90
CA SER A 193 6.40 14.47 -7.07
C SER A 193 5.82 13.93 -8.38
N LEU A 194 4.99 12.89 -8.32
CA LEU A 194 4.35 12.31 -9.50
C LEU A 194 3.13 13.13 -9.98
N GLY A 195 2.47 13.88 -9.10
CA GLY A 195 1.30 14.71 -9.45
C GLY A 195 0.09 13.93 -9.99
N ILE A 196 0.01 12.62 -9.75
CA ILE A 196 -1.03 11.74 -10.32
C ILE A 196 -2.32 11.83 -9.51
N SER A 197 -3.44 12.03 -10.21
CA SER A 197 -4.80 12.04 -9.67
C SER A 197 -5.71 11.05 -10.42
N GLY A 198 -6.96 10.88 -9.96
CA GLY A 198 -7.96 10.12 -10.70
C GLY A 198 -7.92 8.59 -10.55
N ASN A 199 -7.15 8.04 -9.59
CA ASN A 199 -7.19 6.61 -9.25
C ASN A 199 -7.57 6.40 -7.77
N GLY A 200 -8.71 5.76 -7.51
CA GLY A 200 -9.24 5.60 -6.15
C GLY A 200 -8.30 4.87 -5.19
N ARG A 201 -7.66 3.77 -5.63
CA ARG A 201 -6.68 3.04 -4.80
C ARG A 201 -5.47 3.91 -4.44
N LEU A 202 -4.92 4.65 -5.40
CA LEU A 202 -3.79 5.55 -5.17
C LEU A 202 -4.15 6.67 -4.19
N MET A 203 -5.34 7.28 -4.34
CA MET A 203 -5.82 8.31 -3.41
C MET A 203 -6.02 7.73 -2.00
N ASN A 204 -6.53 6.50 -1.87
CA ASN A 204 -6.67 5.82 -0.57
C ASN A 204 -5.31 5.54 0.08
N ALA A 205 -4.31 5.10 -0.70
CA ALA A 205 -2.94 4.89 -0.24
C ALA A 205 -2.26 6.20 0.19
N ALA A 206 -2.48 7.30 -0.55
CA ALA A 206 -2.03 8.64 -0.16
C ALA A 206 -2.72 9.11 1.13
N GLY A 207 -4.02 8.88 1.29
CA GLY A 207 -4.75 9.18 2.52
C GLY A 207 -4.15 8.49 3.75
N LEU A 208 -3.80 7.20 3.61
CA LEU A 208 -3.10 6.45 4.65
C LEU A 208 -1.71 7.02 4.96
N ALA A 209 -0.94 7.40 3.94
CA ALA A 209 0.37 8.03 4.11
C ALA A 209 0.28 9.37 4.86
N TYR A 210 -0.70 10.22 4.52
CA TYR A 210 -0.98 11.47 5.22
C TYR A 210 -1.39 11.22 6.68
N GLU A 211 -2.26 10.25 6.94
CA GLU A 211 -2.70 9.90 8.29
C GLU A 211 -1.54 9.40 9.17
N THR A 212 -0.71 8.48 8.65
CA THR A 212 0.47 7.98 9.36
C THR A 212 1.51 9.10 9.59
N ALA A 213 1.50 10.15 8.77
CA ALA A 213 2.31 11.36 8.97
C ALA A 213 1.63 12.41 9.89
N GLY A 214 0.50 12.09 10.53
CA GLY A 214 -0.26 12.98 11.42
C GLY A 214 -1.05 14.10 10.72
N LYS A 215 -1.05 14.13 9.39
CA LYS A 215 -1.69 15.15 8.54
C LYS A 215 -3.16 14.81 8.29
N LYS A 216 -3.98 14.91 9.34
CA LYS A 216 -5.39 14.43 9.36
C LYS A 216 -6.27 15.07 8.29
N GLU A 217 -6.14 16.38 8.07
CA GLU A 217 -6.95 17.13 7.12
C GLU A 217 -6.67 16.70 5.68
N GLN A 218 -5.38 16.53 5.32
CA GLN A 218 -4.98 15.99 4.02
C GLN A 218 -5.44 14.54 3.84
N ALA A 219 -5.34 13.70 4.89
CA ALA A 219 -5.81 12.32 4.84
C ALA A 219 -7.31 12.25 4.50
N LEU A 220 -8.12 13.04 5.21
CA LEU A 220 -9.56 13.14 5.01
C LEU A 220 -9.94 13.54 3.58
N LEU A 221 -9.25 14.53 3.00
CA LEU A 221 -9.45 14.96 1.62
C LEU A 221 -9.18 13.81 0.62
N HIS A 222 -8.06 13.09 0.80
CA HIS A 222 -7.68 11.98 -0.08
C HIS A 222 -8.62 10.77 0.06
N TYR A 223 -9.11 10.47 1.27
CA TYR A 223 -10.10 9.40 1.45
C TYR A 223 -11.47 9.73 0.84
N LYS A 224 -11.91 11.00 0.92
CA LYS A 224 -13.13 11.46 0.24
C LYS A 224 -13.00 11.38 -1.28
N GLU A 225 -11.86 11.81 -1.83
CA GLU A 225 -11.59 11.70 -3.27
C GLU A 225 -11.47 10.24 -3.73
N ALA A 226 -10.82 9.37 -2.93
CA ALA A 226 -10.75 7.94 -3.21
C ALA A 226 -12.15 7.32 -3.35
N TYR A 227 -13.05 7.63 -2.41
CA TYR A 227 -14.43 7.14 -2.43
C TYR A 227 -15.25 7.72 -3.59
N ARG A 228 -15.01 8.98 -3.97
CA ARG A 228 -15.63 9.60 -5.17
C ARG A 228 -15.20 8.90 -6.46
N LEU A 229 -13.98 8.39 -6.52
CA LEU A 229 -13.42 7.72 -7.70
C LEU A 229 -13.78 6.23 -7.79
N ASP A 230 -13.86 5.53 -6.66
CA ASP A 230 -14.09 4.08 -6.59
C ASP A 230 -14.87 3.72 -5.32
N SER A 231 -16.18 4.01 -5.34
CA SER A 231 -17.07 3.81 -4.18
C SER A 231 -17.45 2.36 -3.93
N ASP A 232 -17.18 1.44 -4.86
CA ASP A 232 -17.58 0.03 -4.78
C ASP A 232 -16.45 -0.86 -4.25
N ASN A 233 -15.23 -0.34 -4.18
CA ASN A 233 -14.12 -0.99 -3.51
C ASN A 233 -14.33 -1.01 -1.98
N PRO A 234 -14.37 -2.20 -1.36
CA PRO A 234 -14.67 -2.34 0.06
C PRO A 234 -13.61 -1.71 0.98
N PHE A 235 -12.34 -1.67 0.58
CA PHE A 235 -11.29 -1.04 1.37
C PHE A 235 -11.41 0.50 1.37
N ILE A 236 -11.77 1.07 0.22
CA ILE A 236 -11.99 2.53 0.09
C ILE A 236 -13.26 2.93 0.83
N THR A 237 -14.33 2.13 0.71
CA THR A 237 -15.58 2.32 1.46
C THR A 237 -15.32 2.28 2.97
N PHE A 238 -14.49 1.36 3.45
CA PHE A 238 -14.10 1.27 4.87
C PHE A 238 -13.33 2.51 5.34
N SER A 239 -12.35 2.99 4.56
CA SER A 239 -11.64 4.24 4.87
C SER A 239 -12.59 5.44 4.94
N ARG A 240 -13.58 5.52 4.04
CA ARG A 240 -14.61 6.57 4.07
C ARG A 240 -15.55 6.41 5.28
N ALA A 241 -15.92 5.19 5.66
CA ALA A 241 -16.72 4.91 6.85
C ALA A 241 -16.01 5.36 8.13
N ARG A 242 -14.74 5.00 8.27
CA ARG A 242 -13.89 5.38 9.41
C ARG A 242 -13.65 6.88 9.50
N THR A 243 -13.48 7.56 8.35
CA THR A 243 -13.38 9.02 8.37
C THR A 243 -14.72 9.68 8.72
N ALA A 244 -15.85 9.18 8.24
CA ALA A 244 -17.17 9.70 8.63
C ALA A 244 -17.45 9.53 10.14
N ASP A 245 -17.02 8.40 10.74
CA ASP A 245 -17.06 8.15 12.19
C ASP A 245 -16.20 9.16 12.96
N MET A 246 -14.96 9.39 12.52
CA MET A 246 -14.06 10.42 13.09
C MET A 246 -14.56 11.86 12.90
N GLU A 247 -15.38 12.13 11.89
CA GLU A 247 -16.07 13.40 11.66
C GLU A 247 -17.33 13.57 12.52
N GLY A 248 -17.74 12.55 13.28
CA GLY A 248 -19.01 12.53 14.02
C GLY A 248 -20.24 12.33 13.12
N ASN A 249 -20.07 12.07 11.81
CA ASN A 249 -21.18 11.77 10.91
C ASN A 249 -21.61 10.30 11.01
N TYR A 250 -22.08 9.93 12.20
CA TYR A 250 -22.46 8.56 12.57
C TYR A 250 -23.48 7.92 11.63
N ALA A 251 -24.43 8.70 11.10
CA ALA A 251 -25.42 8.21 10.15
C ALA A 251 -24.79 7.76 8.82
N GLU A 252 -23.85 8.55 8.27
CA GLU A 252 -23.10 8.16 7.06
C GLU A 252 -22.15 6.99 7.36
N ALA A 253 -21.46 7.03 8.51
CA ALA A 253 -20.53 5.98 8.93
C ALA A 253 -21.19 4.59 8.98
N VAL A 254 -22.37 4.47 9.61
CA VAL A 254 -23.13 3.20 9.68
C VAL A 254 -23.45 2.67 8.28
N ILE A 255 -23.97 3.51 7.38
CA ILE A 255 -24.33 3.10 6.01
C ILE A 255 -23.10 2.58 5.25
N LEU A 256 -21.96 3.25 5.39
CA LEU A 256 -20.71 2.87 4.72
C LEU A 256 -20.07 1.62 5.32
N TYR A 257 -20.13 1.45 6.64
CA TYR A 257 -19.71 0.22 7.29
C TYR A 257 -20.60 -0.97 6.87
N GLU A 258 -21.91 -0.78 6.72
CA GLU A 258 -22.78 -1.84 6.19
C GLU A 258 -22.48 -2.15 4.71
N LYS A 259 -22.25 -1.14 3.87
CA LYS A 259 -21.79 -1.35 2.48
C LYS A 259 -20.48 -2.14 2.45
N THR A 260 -19.53 -1.81 3.33
CA THR A 260 -18.27 -2.54 3.49
C THR A 260 -18.52 -4.00 3.91
N ALA A 261 -19.34 -4.25 4.93
CA ALA A 261 -19.62 -5.59 5.44
C ALA A 261 -20.32 -6.51 4.42
N ALA A 262 -21.09 -5.92 3.50
CA ALA A 262 -21.75 -6.63 2.41
C ALA A 262 -20.79 -7.07 1.29
N SER A 263 -19.72 -6.31 1.03
CA SER A 263 -18.76 -6.55 -0.08
C SER A 263 -17.33 -6.92 0.38
N ALA A 264 -17.10 -7.07 1.68
CA ALA A 264 -15.79 -7.33 2.26
C ALA A 264 -15.12 -8.62 1.72
N PRO A 265 -13.86 -8.57 1.24
CA PRO A 265 -13.16 -9.72 0.68
C PRO A 265 -12.47 -10.57 1.77
N THR A 266 -12.40 -10.07 3.01
CA THR A 266 -11.82 -10.79 4.16
C THR A 266 -12.80 -10.82 5.33
N ALA A 267 -12.72 -11.88 6.14
CA ALA A 267 -13.51 -12.01 7.36
C ALA A 267 -13.22 -10.88 8.36
N ASP A 268 -11.97 -10.41 8.43
CA ASP A 268 -11.57 -9.32 9.32
C ASP A 268 -12.18 -7.98 8.95
N LEU A 269 -12.14 -7.59 7.66
CA LEU A 269 -12.76 -6.34 7.23
C LEU A 269 -14.27 -6.36 7.50
N LYS A 270 -14.92 -7.51 7.22
CA LYS A 270 -16.34 -7.71 7.52
C LYS A 270 -16.62 -7.58 9.01
N ARG A 271 -15.83 -8.25 9.86
CA ARG A 271 -15.98 -8.24 11.32
C ARG A 271 -15.86 -6.82 11.87
N HIS A 272 -14.80 -6.08 11.52
CA HIS A 272 -14.60 -4.70 11.97
C HIS A 272 -15.77 -3.79 11.55
N ALA A 273 -16.22 -3.89 10.30
CA ALA A 273 -17.32 -3.07 9.80
C ALA A 273 -18.68 -3.40 10.46
N VAL A 274 -18.97 -4.69 10.70
CA VAL A 274 -20.18 -5.09 11.44
C VAL A 274 -20.11 -4.60 12.89
N THR A 275 -19.01 -4.86 13.60
CA THR A 275 -18.84 -4.44 14.99
C THR A 275 -18.98 -2.92 15.13
N ARG A 276 -18.27 -2.14 14.31
CA ARG A 276 -18.30 -0.68 14.44
C ARG A 276 -19.65 -0.08 14.07
N SER A 277 -20.36 -0.63 13.08
CA SER A 277 -21.73 -0.18 12.75
C SER A 277 -22.75 -0.50 13.86
N ALA A 278 -22.54 -1.56 14.65
CA ALA A 278 -23.34 -1.86 15.82
C ALA A 278 -23.06 -0.91 16.99
N GLU A 279 -21.79 -0.67 17.32
CA GLU A 279 -21.36 0.28 18.37
C GLU A 279 -21.96 1.68 18.14
N ILE A 280 -21.88 2.20 16.90
CA ILE A 280 -22.41 3.51 16.55
C ILE A 280 -23.95 3.55 16.69
N ARG A 281 -24.66 2.45 16.39
CA ARG A 281 -26.11 2.36 16.60
C ARG A 281 -26.49 2.35 18.08
N GLU A 282 -25.73 1.63 18.91
CA GLU A 282 -25.92 1.64 20.36
C GLU A 282 -25.69 3.03 20.96
N HIS A 283 -24.66 3.74 20.50
CA HIS A 283 -24.41 5.14 20.87
C HIS A 283 -25.58 6.06 20.49
N LEU A 284 -26.01 6.06 19.22
CA LEU A 284 -27.13 6.89 18.74
C LEU A 284 -28.47 6.60 19.46
N THR A 285 -28.74 5.33 19.77
CA THR A 285 -29.96 4.96 20.52
C THR A 285 -29.86 5.31 22.00
N GLY A 286 -28.66 5.21 22.59
CA GLY A 286 -28.38 5.68 23.95
C GLY A 286 -28.57 7.19 24.11
N GLU A 287 -28.07 7.99 23.17
CA GLU A 287 -28.26 9.45 23.17
C GLU A 287 -29.74 9.85 23.01
N ALA A 288 -30.47 9.19 22.09
CA ALA A 288 -31.90 9.43 21.89
C ALA A 288 -32.76 9.08 23.12
N LEU A 289 -32.28 8.19 24.00
CA LEU A 289 -32.92 7.89 25.29
C LEU A 289 -32.53 8.87 26.42
N GLN A 290 -31.44 9.63 26.25
CA GLN A 290 -30.96 10.62 27.22
C GLN A 290 -31.47 12.05 26.94
N ASN A 291 -31.76 12.38 25.68
CA ASN A 291 -32.42 13.62 25.25
C ASN A 291 -33.77 13.34 24.52
N PRO A 292 -34.82 12.92 25.25
CA PRO A 292 -36.16 12.67 24.70
C PRO A 292 -36.99 13.93 24.42
#